data_AF-A0A411MNQ1-F1
#
_entry.id   AF-A0A411MNQ1-F1
#
_cell.length_a   1.000
_cell.length_b   1.000
_cell.length_c   1.000
_cell.angle_alpha   90.00
_cell.angle_beta   90.00
_cell.angle_gamma   90.00
#
_symmetry.space_group_name_H-M   'P 1'
#
loop_
_entity.id
_entity.type
_entity.pdbx_description
1 polymer ?
#
loop_
_entity_poly.entity_id
_entity_poly.type
_entity_poly.pdbx_seq_one_letter_code
_entity_poly.pdbx_strand_id
1 'polypeptide(L)' 'MTVSTAAHFTYPLSKPNLARMQKGYPPRAPFSETVKNRRSYEMRHIMPTREGGEMNDMDNLRILTPKQCISLYGDLQ' A
#
# COMPACT_ATOMS: atom_id res chain seq x y z
N MET A 1 -2.31 -12.10 2.90
CA MET A 1 -3.62 -11.48 3.19
C MET A 1 -4.24 -11.02 1.88
N THR A 2 -5.25 -11.73 1.39
CA THR A 2 -5.76 -11.61 0.02
C THR A 2 -6.90 -10.58 -0.03
N VAL A 3 -6.56 -9.32 -0.32
CA VAL A 3 -7.55 -8.22 -0.42
C VAL A 3 -8.45 -8.37 -1.67
N SER A 4 -8.15 -9.32 -2.58
CA SER A 4 -8.90 -9.48 -3.83
C SER A 4 -10.28 -10.14 -3.67
N THR A 5 -10.58 -10.76 -2.51
CA THR A 5 -11.79 -11.59 -2.34
C THR A 5 -12.93 -10.89 -1.59
N ALA A 6 -12.71 -9.71 -1.00
CA ALA A 6 -13.72 -9.03 -0.19
C ALA A 6 -14.47 -7.95 -1.01
N ALA A 7 -15.75 -8.20 -1.31
CA ALA A 7 -16.61 -7.39 -2.18
C ALA A 7 -16.78 -5.92 -1.75
N HIS A 8 -16.56 -5.59 -0.48
CA HIS A 8 -16.63 -4.20 0.01
C HIS A 8 -15.36 -3.38 -0.26
N PHE A 9 -14.23 -4.03 -0.59
CA PHE A 9 -12.95 -3.35 -0.84
C PHE A 9 -12.63 -3.19 -2.34
N THR A 10 -13.43 -3.76 -3.24
CA THR A 10 -13.25 -3.70 -4.69
C THR A 10 -13.99 -2.57 -5.39
N TYR A 11 -15.01 -1.99 -4.75
CA TYR A 11 -15.84 -0.93 -5.33
C TYR A 11 -15.08 0.38 -5.70
N PRO A 12 -14.06 0.84 -4.94
CA PRO A 12 -13.27 2.01 -5.34
C PRO A 12 -12.15 1.70 -6.35
N LEU A 13 -11.97 0.43 -6.76
CA LEU A 13 -10.83 0.03 -7.58
C LEU A 13 -11.21 -0.09 -9.07
N SER A 14 -10.42 0.56 -9.91
CA SER A 14 -10.57 0.45 -11.37
C SER A 14 -10.28 -0.98 -11.84
N LYS A 15 -10.91 -1.40 -12.95
CA LYS A 15 -10.65 -2.70 -13.62
C LYS A 15 -9.16 -3.04 -13.77
N PRO A 16 -8.25 -2.13 -14.18
CA PRO A 16 -6.83 -2.43 -14.24
C PRO A 16 -6.18 -2.65 -12.87
N ASN A 17 -6.65 -2.00 -11.81
CA ASN A 17 -6.17 -2.26 -10.44
C ASN A 17 -6.64 -3.63 -9.94
N LEU A 18 -7.87 -4.04 -10.25
CA LEU A 18 -8.37 -5.39 -9.95
C LEU A 18 -7.54 -6.48 -10.65
N ALA A 19 -7.25 -6.31 -11.94
CA ALA A 19 -6.42 -7.27 -12.69
C ALA A 19 -4.98 -7.38 -12.14
N ARG A 20 -4.43 -6.29 -11.61
CA ARG A 20 -3.13 -6.31 -10.91
C ARG A 20 -3.20 -7.08 -9.61
N MET A 21 -4.22 -6.82 -8.78
CA MET A 21 -4.41 -7.49 -7.50
C MET A 21 -4.68 -8.99 -7.66
N GLN A 22 -5.42 -9.41 -8.69
CA GLN A 22 -5.62 -10.81 -9.03
C GLN A 22 -4.31 -11.55 -9.34
N LYS A 23 -3.32 -10.82 -9.88
CA LYS A 23 -1.97 -11.34 -10.16
C LYS A 23 -1.00 -11.17 -8.97
N GLY A 24 -1.48 -10.70 -7.82
CA GLY A 24 -0.65 -10.44 -6.64
C GLY A 24 0.14 -9.13 -6.69
N TYR A 25 -0.10 -8.25 -7.68
CA TYR A 25 0.55 -6.94 -7.75
C TYR A 25 -0.25 -5.87 -6.99
N PRO A 26 0.45 -4.90 -6.35
CA PRO A 26 -0.23 -3.80 -5.68
C PRO A 26 -1.00 -2.92 -6.68
N PRO A 27 -2.17 -2.38 -6.28
CA PRO A 27 -2.92 -1.42 -7.08
C PRO A 27 -2.09 -0.14 -7.29
N ARG A 28 -2.41 0.60 -8.35
CA ARG A 28 -1.80 1.90 -8.63
C ARG A 28 -2.54 3.01 -7.88
N ALA A 29 -1.77 3.91 -7.29
CA ALA A 29 -2.28 5.13 -6.67
C ALA A 29 -2.73 6.15 -7.73
N PRO A 30 -3.59 7.12 -7.38
CA PRO A 30 -3.94 8.25 -8.24
C PRO A 30 -2.69 8.99 -8.70
N PHE A 31 -2.69 9.52 -9.94
CA PHE A 31 -1.50 10.17 -10.52
C PHE A 31 -0.97 11.32 -9.66
N SER A 32 -1.85 12.09 -9.03
CA SER A 32 -1.53 13.19 -8.10
C SER A 32 -0.77 12.76 -6.84
N GLU A 33 -0.82 11.47 -6.50
CA GLU A 33 -0.18 10.88 -5.32
C GLU A 33 1.00 9.96 -5.68
N THR A 34 1.34 9.89 -6.96
CA THR A 34 2.55 9.19 -7.43
C THR A 34 3.79 10.09 -7.28
N VAL A 35 4.96 9.46 -7.08
CA VAL A 35 6.24 10.18 -7.00
C VAL A 35 7.26 9.49 -7.89
N LYS A 36 7.64 10.16 -9.00
CA LYS A 36 8.59 9.65 -10.01
C LYS A 36 8.21 8.23 -10.51
N ASN A 37 8.98 7.21 -10.12
CA ASN A 37 8.78 5.81 -10.49
C ASN A 37 7.90 5.03 -9.49
N ARG A 38 7.61 5.61 -8.31
CA ARG A 38 6.71 5.02 -7.30
C ARG A 38 5.27 5.36 -7.67
N ARG A 39 4.55 4.38 -8.22
CA ARG A 39 3.17 4.52 -8.72
C ARG A 39 2.17 3.56 -8.07
N SER A 40 2.65 2.62 -7.27
CA SER A 40 1.82 1.64 -6.57
C SER A 40 1.63 2.07 -5.12
N TYR A 41 0.54 1.64 -4.49
CA TYR A 41 0.43 1.76 -3.05
C TYR A 41 1.54 0.96 -2.36
N GLU A 42 2.04 1.49 -1.25
CA GLU A 42 3.12 0.93 -0.44
C GLU A 42 2.56 0.50 0.91
N MET A 43 2.98 -0.66 1.41
CA MET A 43 2.65 -1.13 2.75
C MET A 43 3.84 -0.84 3.67
N ARG A 44 3.60 -0.14 4.78
CA ARG A 44 4.63 0.22 5.76
C ARG A 44 4.17 -0.13 7.17
N HIS A 45 5.12 -0.55 8.01
CA HIS A 45 4.89 -0.63 9.44
C HIS A 45 4.73 0.78 10.04
N ILE A 46 3.79 0.93 10.97
CA ILE A 46 3.58 2.19 11.71
C ILE A 46 4.69 2.34 12.75
N MET A 47 4.93 1.29 13.54
CA MET A 47 6.06 1.16 14.44
C MET A 47 7.11 0.25 13.80
N PRO A 48 8.33 0.73 13.56
CA PRO A 48 9.40 -0.09 13.00
C PRO A 48 9.62 -1.34 13.84
N THR A 49 9.86 -2.48 13.19
CA THR A 49 10.19 -3.74 13.91
C THR A 49 11.41 -3.59 14.81
N ARG A 50 12.31 -2.64 14.49
CA ARG A 50 13.48 -2.30 15.30
C ARG A 50 13.13 -1.68 16.66
N GLU A 51 11.95 -1.08 16.79
CA GLU A 51 11.45 -0.43 18.01
C GLU A 51 10.49 -1.34 18.80
N GLY A 52 10.45 -2.64 18.47
CA GLY A 52 9.58 -3.62 19.15
C GLY A 52 8.22 -3.82 18.47
N GLY A 53 8.03 -3.30 17.26
CA GLY A 53 6.82 -3.53 16.48
C GLY A 53 6.74 -4.97 15.99
N GLU A 54 5.62 -5.65 16.25
CA GLU A 54 5.38 -6.98 15.70
C GLU A 54 5.40 -6.92 14.17
N MET A 55 6.12 -7.87 13.56
CA MET A 55 6.37 -7.91 12.13
C MET A 55 5.09 -8.18 11.31
N ASN A 56 4.14 -8.91 11.90
CA ASN A 56 2.91 -9.37 11.24
C ASN A 56 1.63 -8.84 11.91
N ASP A 57 1.75 -7.85 12.78
CA ASP A 57 0.57 -7.22 13.35
C ASP A 57 -0.14 -6.39 12.27
N MET A 58 -1.37 -6.78 11.94
CA MET A 58 -2.19 -6.11 10.93
C MET A 58 -2.54 -4.67 11.38
N ASP A 59 -2.60 -4.44 12.70
CA ASP A 59 -2.83 -3.10 13.26
C ASP A 59 -1.57 -2.23 13.18
N ASN A 60 -0.39 -2.86 13.03
CA ASN A 60 0.88 -2.20 12.80
C ASN A 60 1.18 -1.96 11.31
N LEU A 61 0.30 -2.36 10.38
CA LEU A 61 0.52 -2.18 8.94
C LEU A 61 -0.42 -1.11 8.36
N ARG A 62 0.15 -0.18 7.59
CA ARG A 62 -0.61 0.87 6.90
C ARG A 62 -0.32 0.85 5.40
N ILE A 63 -1.37 0.99 4.61
CA ILE A 63 -1.28 1.19 3.16
C ILE A 63 -1.26 2.69 2.89
N LEU A 64 -0.22 3.15 2.20
CA LEU A 64 0.02 4.57 1.92
C LEU A 64 0.27 4.77 0.43
N THR A 65 -0.03 5.97 -0.05
CA THR A 65 0.36 6.38 -1.39
C THR A 65 1.86 6.73 -1.41
N PRO A 66 2.55 6.65 -2.56
CA PRO A 66 3.96 7.02 -2.65
C PRO A 66 4.27 8.40 -2.05
N LYS A 67 3.41 9.38 -2.31
CA LYS A 67 3.54 10.73 -1.77
C LYS A 67 3.41 10.77 -0.24
N GLN A 68 2.44 10.05 0.32
CA GLN A 68 2.27 9.94 1.77
C GLN A 68 3.43 9.19 2.43
N CYS A 69 3.91 8.12 1.81
CA CYS A 69 5.04 7.34 2.30
C CYS A 69 6.28 8.21 2.46
N ILE A 70 6.63 8.99 1.42
CA ILE A 70 7.75 9.94 1.46
C ILE A 70 7.51 11.06 2.48
N SER A 71 6.27 11.55 2.60
CA SER A 71 5.95 12.60 3.56
C SER A 71 6.07 12.15 5.03
N LEU A 72 5.80 10.87 5.32
CA LEU A 72 5.76 10.34 6.68
C LEU A 72 7.09 9.70 7.10
N TYR A 73 7.73 8.97 6.19
CA TYR A 73 8.92 8.17 6.48
C TYR A 73 10.15 8.60 5.68
N GLY A 74 10.04 9.66 4.87
CA GLY A 74 11.11 10.08 3.96
C GLY A 74 11.31 9.10 2.80
N ASP A 75 12.34 9.37 2.00
CA ASP A 75 12.69 8.55 0.83
C ASP A 75 13.46 7.26 1.23
N LEU A 76 13.27 6.77 2.46
CA LEU A 76 13.92 5.54 2.95
C LEU A 76 13.47 4.37 2.09
N GLN A 77 14.38 3.81 1.29
CA GLN A 77 14.20 2.53 0.59
C GLN A 77 14.60 1.38 1.50
#